data_AF-A0A1V0BI54-F1
#
_entry.id   AF-A0A1V0BI54-F1
#
_cell.length_a   1.000
_cell.length_b   1.000
_cell.length_c   1.000
_cell.angle_alpha   90.00
_cell.angle_beta   90.00
_cell.angle_gamma   90.00
#
_symmetry.space_group_name_H-M   'P 1'
#
loop_
_entity.id
_entity.type
_entity.pdbx_description
1 polymer ?
#
loop_
_entity_poly.entity_id
_entity_poly.type
_entity_poly.pdbx_seq_one_letter_code
_entity_poly.pdbx_strand_id
1 'polypeptide(L)'
;MKNMKAASVLNEKTCTRCGEDWPADQDFFHYDITKADKLSDDCHACRLSGSNKRRGTAGKLTTELQGLFAALVQKNERSVLAD
;
A
#
# COMPACT_ATOMS: atom_id res chain seq x y z
N MET A 1 -31.10 -13.31 -10.73
CA MET A 1 -31.13 -11.83 -10.68
C MET A 1 -30.62 -11.39 -9.31
N LYS A 2 -29.33 -11.03 -9.19
CA LYS A 2 -28.81 -10.34 -8.01
C LYS A 2 -27.96 -9.19 -8.55
N ASN A 3 -28.66 -8.08 -8.81
CA ASN A 3 -28.06 -6.80 -9.20
C ASN A 3 -27.24 -6.30 -8.01
N MET A 4 -25.96 -6.66 -7.96
CA MET A 4 -25.01 -6.04 -7.03
C MET A 4 -24.71 -4.65 -7.59
N LYS A 5 -25.47 -3.70 -7.08
CA LYS A 5 -25.45 -2.29 -7.43
C LYS A 5 -24.05 -1.74 -7.18
N ALA A 6 -23.27 -1.64 -8.25
CA ALA A 6 -22.13 -0.74 -8.35
C ALA A 6 -22.66 0.69 -8.20
N ALA A 7 -22.72 1.18 -6.96
CA ALA A 7 -22.85 2.59 -6.67
C ALA A 7 -21.47 3.14 -6.31
N SER A 8 -20.52 3.01 -7.25
CA SER A 8 -19.28 3.79 -7.25
C SER A 8 -19.63 5.21 -7.70
N VAL A 9 -20.34 5.94 -6.84
CA VAL A 9 -20.26 7.41 -6.86
C VAL A 9 -18.89 7.69 -6.26
N LEU A 10 -18.01 8.32 -7.03
CA LEU A 10 -16.62 8.68 -6.74
C LEU A 10 -16.48 9.46 -5.43
N ASN A 11 -16.69 8.80 -4.29
CA ASN A 11 -16.48 9.39 -2.99
C ASN A 11 -15.01 9.16 -2.69
N GLU A 12 -14.16 10.06 -3.14
CA GLU A 12 -12.73 10.05 -2.87
C GLU A 12 -12.49 10.82 -1.57
N LYS A 13 -11.61 10.30 -0.71
CA LYS A 13 -11.17 10.93 0.52
C LYS A 13 -9.66 11.11 0.45
N THR A 14 -9.19 12.31 0.80
CA THR A 14 -7.75 12.60 0.88
C THR A 14 -7.20 12.16 2.23
N CYS A 15 -6.13 11.37 2.22
CA CYS A 15 -5.40 11.02 3.42
C CYS A 15 -4.67 12.24 3.97
N THR A 16 -4.93 12.60 5.22
CA THR A 16 -4.29 13.75 5.89
C THR A 16 -2.80 13.57 6.16
N ARG A 17 -2.28 12.34 6.05
CA ARG A 17 -0.88 12.00 6.36
C ARG A 17 0.03 11.89 5.14
N CYS A 18 -0.44 11.30 4.03
CA CYS A 18 0.32 11.25 2.78
C CYS A 18 -0.15 12.26 1.73
N GLY A 19 -1.35 12.83 1.87
CA GLY A 19 -1.90 13.81 0.94
C GLY A 19 -2.50 13.22 -0.34
N GLU A 20 -2.51 11.89 -0.48
CA GLU A 20 -3.09 11.20 -1.64
C GLU A 20 -4.60 11.02 -1.49
N ASP A 21 -5.31 11.18 -2.60
CA ASP A 21 -6.70 10.79 -2.79
C ASP A 21 -6.85 9.28 -2.92
N TRP A 22 -7.74 8.71 -2.12
CA TRP A 22 -8.10 7.31 -2.15
C TRP A 22 -9.62 7.16 -2.12
N PRO A 23 -10.19 6.07 -2.64
CA PRO A 23 -11.62 5.80 -2.47
C PRO A 23 -11.98 5.80 -0.98
N ALA A 24 -13.05 6.49 -0.61
CA ALA A 24 -13.59 6.60 0.75
C ALA A 24 -14.32 5.30 1.16
N ASP A 25 -13.65 4.18 0.93
CA ASP A 25 -14.08 2.83 1.24
C ASP A 25 -13.29 2.27 2.43
N GLN A 26 -13.89 1.29 3.11
CA GLN A 26 -13.25 0.63 4.25
C GLN A 26 -12.02 -0.21 3.84
N ASP A 27 -11.85 -0.48 2.54
CA ASP A 27 -10.66 -1.11 1.96
C ASP A 27 -9.43 -0.19 2.00
N PHE A 28 -9.60 1.14 1.97
CA PHE A 28 -8.49 2.10 1.94
C PHE A 28 -8.33 2.88 3.25
N PHE A 29 -9.45 3.14 3.94
CA PHE A 29 -9.47 3.83 5.23
C PHE A 29 -10.05 2.92 6.31
N HIS A 30 -9.55 3.06 7.54
CA HIS A 30 -10.09 2.30 8.64
C HIS A 30 -11.45 2.83 9.09
N TYR A 31 -12.35 1.93 9.51
CA TYR A 31 -13.63 2.33 10.09
C TYR A 31 -13.41 3.05 11.43
N ASP A 32 -13.98 4.25 11.57
CA ASP A 32 -13.92 5.06 12.78
C ASP A 32 -15.29 5.64 13.10
N ILE A 33 -15.96 5.08 14.11
CA ILE A 33 -17.31 5.47 14.53
C ILE A 33 -17.40 6.92 15.04
N THR A 34 -16.28 7.53 15.42
CA THR A 34 -16.25 8.90 15.93
C THR A 34 -16.35 9.94 14.81
N LYS A 35 -16.14 9.55 13.56
CA LYS A 35 -16.17 10.42 12.39
C LYS A 35 -17.55 10.41 11.72
N ALA A 36 -17.92 11.56 11.14
CA ALA A 36 -19.18 11.71 10.42
C ALA A 36 -19.32 10.69 9.27
N ASP A 37 -18.25 10.50 8.49
CA ASP A 37 -18.18 9.55 7.38
C ASP A 37 -17.91 8.11 7.82
N LYS A 38 -17.71 7.89 9.12
CA LYS A 38 -17.34 6.60 9.71
C LYS A 38 -16.01 6.02 9.20
N LEU A 39 -15.16 6.85 8.61
CA LEU A 39 -13.85 6.49 8.07
C LEU A 39 -12.76 7.38 8.67
N SER A 40 -11.60 6.80 8.97
CA SER A 40 -10.43 7.49 9.49
C SER A 40 -9.86 8.48 8.48
N ASP A 41 -9.08 9.46 8.97
CA ASP A 41 -8.44 10.50 8.13
C ASP A 41 -7.09 10.06 7.57
N ASP A 42 -6.55 8.95 8.07
CA ASP A 42 -5.34 8.30 7.59
C ASP A 42 -5.67 7.01 6.82
N CYS A 43 -5.03 6.83 5.66
CA CYS A 43 -5.13 5.58 4.91
C CYS A 43 -4.47 4.43 5.68
N HIS A 44 -4.86 3.18 5.39
CA HIS A 44 -4.30 2.00 6.05
C HIS A 44 -2.77 1.93 5.97
N ALA A 45 -2.18 2.29 4.83
CA ALA A 45 -0.73 2.30 4.64
C ALA A 45 -0.03 3.25 5.62
N CYS A 46 -0.57 4.46 5.77
CA CYS A 46 -0.11 5.44 6.73
C CYS A 46 -0.30 4.93 8.17
N ARG A 47 -1.46 4.37 8.47
CA ARG A 47 -1.79 3.84 9.79
C ARG A 47 -0.81 2.74 10.23
N LEU A 48 -0.54 1.77 9.35
CA LEU A 48 0.44 0.70 9.58
C LEU A 48 1.86 1.24 9.76
N SER A 49 2.22 2.28 9.00
CA SER A 49 3.52 2.96 9.13
C SER A 49 3.66 3.72 10.46
N GLY A 50 2.54 4.11 11.09
CA GLY A 50 2.51 4.84 12.37
C GLY A 50 2.82 3.99 13.61
N SER A 51 2.60 2.67 13.52
CA SER A 51 2.97 1.71 14.58
C SER A 51 4.48 1.60 14.78
N ASN A 52 5.29 2.05 13.82
CA ASN A 52 6.75 1.99 13.91
C ASN A 52 7.34 3.18 14.70
N LYS A 53 6.74 3.50 15.86
CA LYS A 53 7.41 4.35 16.85
C LYS A 53 8.56 3.55 17.47
N ARG A 54 9.70 3.56 16.77
CA ARG A 54 11.05 3.47 17.33
C ARG A 54 11.44 2.17 18.05
N ARG A 55 11.32 0.99 17.43
CA ARG A 55 12.14 -0.17 17.80
C ARG A 55 12.43 -1.04 16.59
N GLY A 56 13.67 -1.03 16.15
CA GLY A 56 14.17 -1.91 15.10
C GLY A 56 15.00 -1.12 14.11
N THR A 57 16.31 -1.24 14.27
CA THR A 57 17.36 -0.95 13.29
C THR A 57 16.80 -0.98 11.87
N ALA A 58 16.92 0.14 11.15
CA ALA A 58 16.70 0.18 9.70
C ALA A 58 17.30 -1.09 9.10
N GLY A 59 16.45 -1.97 8.58
CA GLY A 59 16.87 -3.24 8.02
C GLY A 59 17.85 -2.94 6.90
N LYS A 60 19.15 -3.02 7.19
CA LYS A 60 20.20 -2.95 6.18
C LYS A 60 19.89 -4.11 5.26
N LEU A 61 19.63 -3.81 3.99
CA LEU A 61 19.53 -4.80 2.94
C LEU A 61 20.76 -5.70 3.07
N THR A 62 20.56 -6.96 3.45
CA THR A 62 21.69 -7.86 3.68
C THR A 62 22.36 -8.07 2.33
N THR A 63 23.68 -8.15 2.34
CA THR A 63 24.49 -8.40 1.13
C THR A 63 23.99 -9.63 0.36
N GLU A 64 23.48 -10.63 1.07
CA GLU A 64 22.84 -11.82 0.52
C GLU A 64 21.62 -11.49 -0.36
N LEU A 65 20.71 -10.64 0.11
CA LEU A 65 19.55 -10.22 -0.70
C LEU A 65 19.97 -9.37 -1.90
N GLN A 66 20.97 -8.49 -1.73
CA GLN A 66 21.53 -7.71 -2.85
C GLN A 66 22.11 -8.63 -3.93
N GLY A 67 22.84 -9.67 -3.52
CA GLY A 67 23.42 -10.67 -4.42
C GLY A 67 22.35 -11.47 -5.17
N LEU A 68 21.28 -11.88 -4.50
CA LEU A 68 20.17 -12.58 -5.13
C LEU A 68 19.45 -11.72 -6.18
N PHE A 69 19.21 -10.43 -5.90
CA PHE A 69 18.64 -9.50 -6.87
C PHE A 69 19.56 -9.31 -8.09
N ALA A 70 20.86 -9.11 -7.87
CA ALA A 70 21.83 -8.98 -8.95
C ALA A 70 21.87 -10.23 -9.85
N ALA A 71 21.85 -11.42 -9.25
CA ALA A 71 21.84 -12.69 -9.98
C ALA A 71 20.53 -12.88 -10.80
N LEU A 72 19.38 -12.44 -10.27
CA LEU A 72 18.10 -12.50 -10.98
C LEU A 72 18.08 -11.58 -12.21
N VAL A 73 18.61 -10.37 -12.10
CA VAL A 73 18.70 -9.42 -13.23
C VAL A 73 19.55 -10.01 -14.36
N GLN A 74 20.73 -10.54 -14.04
CA GLN A 74 21.63 -11.13 -15.04
C GLN A 74 21.03 -12.36 -15.75
N LYS A 75 20.22 -13.15 -15.04
CA LYS A 75 19.55 -14.31 -15.63
C LYS A 75 18.51 -13.91 -16.67
N ASN A 76 17.80 -12.79 -16.44
CA ASN A 76 16.80 -12.29 -17.38
C ASN A 76 17.42 -11.83 -18.70
N GLU A 77 18.60 -11.20 -18.67
CA GLU A 77 19.29 -10.70 -19.87
C GLU A 77 19.80 -11.82 -20.79
N ARG A 78 20.16 -12.97 -20.21
CA ARG A 78 20.68 -14.11 -20.97
C ARG A 78 19.59 -14.86 -21.73
N SER A 79 18.33 -14.75 -21.29
CA SER A 79 17.15 -15.28 -22.00
C SER A 79 16.72 -14.43 -23.21
N VAL A 80 17.21 -13.20 -23.36
CA VAL A 80 16.86 -12.32 -24.50
C VAL A 80 17.80 -12.51 -25.71
N LEU A 81 18.93 -13.22 -25.53
CA LEU A 81 19.91 -13.51 -26.60
C LEU A 81 19.86 -14.95 -27.12
N ALA A 82 18.84 -15.71 -26.71
CA ALA A 82 18.60 -17.08 -27.16
C ALA A 82 17.28 -17.16 -27.93
N ASP A 83 17.16 -16.39 -29.00
CA ASP A 83 16.21 -16.58 -30.11
C ASP A 83 16.96 -16.34 -31.43
#